data_AF-A0A3D2N987-F1
#
_entry.id   AF-A0A3D2N987-F1
#
_cell.length_a   1.000
_cell.length_b   1.000
_cell.length_c   1.000
_cell.angle_alpha   90.00
_cell.angle_beta   90.00
_cell.angle_gamma   90.00
#
_symmetry.space_group_name_H-M   'P 1'
#
loop_
_entity.id
_entity.type
_entity.pdbx_description
1 polymer ?
#
loop_
_entity_poly.entity_id
_entity_poly.type
_entity_poly.pdbx_seq_one_letter_code
_entity_poly.pdbx_strand_id
1 'polypeptide(L)'
;MDCMIKNAEVKDAANTIKTTIKEEFATAGTTFITAFNNAIADMKGESKDALEEFFQNSYVDLVSSEDKGIPAMVKGFGDLIDSNRTQFASVDHSIAESIKKSK
;
A
#
# COMPACT_ATOMS: atom_id res chain seq x y z
N MET A 1 -28.30 9.68 -9.87
CA MET A 1 -26.92 9.17 -9.77
C MET A 1 -26.75 8.78 -8.32
N ASP A 2 -26.99 7.51 -8.01
CA ASP A 2 -27.05 7.04 -6.62
C ASP A 2 -25.63 6.74 -6.16
N CYS A 3 -25.06 7.62 -5.34
CA CYS A 3 -23.80 7.34 -4.64
C CYS A 3 -24.12 6.42 -3.46
N MET A 4 -24.39 5.14 -3.75
CA MET A 4 -24.52 4.11 -2.72
C MET A 4 -23.16 3.45 -2.50
N ILE A 5 -22.57 3.68 -1.32
CA ILE A 5 -21.39 2.92 -0.90
C ILE A 5 -21.85 1.58 -0.34
N LYS A 6 -21.43 0.50 -1.00
CA LYS A 6 -21.56 -0.85 -0.46
C LYS A 6 -20.55 -1.05 0.68
N ASN A 7 -20.91 -0.54 1.86
CA ASN A 7 -20.01 -0.36 3.01
C ASN A 7 -19.21 -1.64 3.36
N ALA A 8 -19.87 -2.80 3.39
CA ALA A 8 -19.21 -4.08 3.67
C ALA A 8 -18.18 -4.46 2.58
N GLU A 9 -18.58 -4.44 1.30
CA GLU A 9 -17.68 -4.77 0.18
C GLU A 9 -16.47 -3.82 0.12
N VAL A 10 -16.67 -2.52 0.36
CA VAL A 10 -15.58 -1.53 0.39
C VAL A 10 -14.64 -1.76 1.57
N LYS A 11 -15.18 -2.10 2.75
CA LYS A 11 -14.37 -2.45 3.92
C LYS A 11 -13.52 -3.69 3.67
N ASP A 12 -14.10 -4.73 3.07
CA ASP A 12 -13.41 -5.99 2.79
C ASP A 12 -12.33 -5.80 1.71
N ALA A 13 -12.62 -5.01 0.68
CA ALA A 13 -11.64 -4.65 -0.35
C ALA A 13 -10.47 -3.85 0.26
N ALA A 14 -10.77 -2.82 1.06
CA ALA A 14 -9.74 -2.02 1.73
C ALA A 14 -8.86 -2.87 2.65
N ASN A 15 -9.46 -3.80 3.39
CA ASN A 15 -8.74 -4.76 4.23
C ASN A 15 -7.85 -5.70 3.40
N THR A 16 -8.38 -6.27 2.31
CA THR A 16 -7.59 -7.12 1.41
C THR A 16 -6.37 -6.39 0.84
N ILE A 17 -6.54 -5.12 0.46
CA ILE A 17 -5.44 -4.29 -0.06
C ILE A 17 -4.35 -4.09 1.00
N LYS A 18 -4.73 -3.67 2.21
CA LYS A 18 -3.77 -3.31 3.27
C LYS A 18 -3.09 -4.50 3.94
N THR A 19 -3.68 -5.71 3.86
CA THR A 19 -3.09 -6.93 4.43
C THR A 19 -2.47 -7.79 3.33
N THR A 20 -3.28 -8.35 2.45
CA THR A 20 -2.84 -9.42 1.53
C THR A 20 -2.02 -8.86 0.38
N ILE A 21 -2.55 -7.85 -0.32
CA ILE A 21 -1.87 -7.30 -1.49
C ILE A 21 -0.57 -6.59 -1.09
N LYS A 22 -0.58 -5.85 0.03
CA LYS A 22 0.64 -5.28 0.63
C LYS A 22 1.74 -6.33 0.78
N GLU A 23 1.41 -7.50 1.32
CA GLU A 23 2.36 -8.56 1.61
C GLU A 23 2.87 -9.29 0.36
N GLU A 24 2.02 -9.42 -0.67
CA GLU A 24 2.45 -9.91 -1.99
C GLU A 24 3.53 -9.00 -2.60
N PHE A 25 3.38 -7.67 -2.50
CA PHE A 25 4.40 -6.73 -2.95
C PHE A 25 5.69 -6.81 -2.13
N ALA A 26 5.59 -6.92 -0.80
CA ALA A 26 6.78 -7.07 0.06
C ALA A 26 7.55 -8.37 -0.25
N THR A 27 6.83 -9.46 -0.51
CA THR A 27 7.40 -10.76 -0.89
C THR A 27 8.08 -10.69 -2.25
N ALA A 28 7.43 -10.08 -3.24
CA ALA A 28 7.99 -9.86 -4.57
C ALA A 28 9.25 -8.98 -4.51
N GLY A 29 9.24 -7.91 -3.70
CA GLY A 29 10.40 -7.05 -3.48
C GLY A 29 11.58 -7.79 -2.87
N THR A 30 11.35 -8.62 -1.86
CA THR A 30 12.38 -9.47 -1.25
C THR A 30 12.97 -10.47 -2.25
N THR A 31 12.11 -11.07 -3.08
CA THR A 31 12.53 -11.99 -4.14
C THR A 31 13.39 -11.28 -5.17
N PHE A 32 13.00 -10.06 -5.58
CA PHE A 32 13.75 -9.24 -6.52
C PHE A 32 15.15 -8.88 -6.00
N ILE A 33 15.24 -8.43 -4.74
CA ILE A 33 16.53 -8.12 -4.07
C ILE A 33 17.44 -9.35 -4.06
N THR A 34 16.88 -10.49 -3.68
CA THR A 34 17.63 -11.77 -3.63
C THR A 34 18.14 -12.17 -5.00
N ALA A 35 17.28 -12.09 -6.03
CA ALA A 35 17.66 -12.43 -7.40
C ALA A 35 18.76 -11.51 -7.94
N PHE A 36 18.69 -10.21 -7.65
CA PHE A 36 19.73 -9.26 -8.03
C PHE A 36 21.07 -9.59 -7.37
N ASN A 37 21.09 -9.75 -6.05
CA ASN A 37 22.32 -10.06 -5.30
C ASN A 37 22.97 -11.36 -5.80
N ASN A 38 22.16 -12.37 -6.12
CA ASN A 38 22.66 -13.62 -6.70
C ASN A 38 23.26 -13.43 -8.10
N ALA A 39 22.64 -12.60 -8.94
CA ALA A 39 23.12 -12.35 -10.31
C ALA A 39 24.49 -11.67 -10.34
N ILE A 40 24.79 -10.83 -9.35
CA ILE A 40 26.05 -10.09 -9.26
C ILE A 40 27.07 -10.73 -8.30
N ALA A 41 26.73 -11.87 -7.66
CA ALA A 41 27.53 -12.46 -6.61
C ALA A 41 28.98 -12.72 -7.04
N ASP A 42 29.16 -13.26 -8.24
CA ASP A 42 30.46 -13.61 -8.83
C ASP A 42 31.16 -12.45 -9.53
N MET A 43 30.51 -11.28 -9.66
CA MET A 43 31.13 -10.09 -10.22
C MET A 43 32.24 -9.57 -9.30
N LYS A 44 33.25 -8.91 -9.87
CA LYS A 44 34.40 -8.34 -9.16
C LYS A 44 34.80 -6.99 -9.74
N GLY A 45 35.32 -6.12 -8.89
CA GLY A 45 35.83 -4.80 -9.25
C GLY A 45 34.79 -3.69 -9.13
N GLU A 46 35.20 -2.46 -9.44
CA GLU A 46 34.44 -1.22 -9.20
C GLU A 46 33.05 -1.21 -9.86
N SER A 47 32.86 -1.95 -10.96
CA SER A 47 31.55 -2.08 -11.60
C SER A 47 30.53 -2.83 -10.73
N LYS A 48 30.96 -3.81 -9.93
CA LYS A 48 30.08 -4.48 -8.96
C LYS A 48 29.69 -3.50 -7.86
N ASP A 49 30.68 -2.81 -7.29
CA ASP A 49 30.46 -1.87 -6.20
C ASP A 49 29.47 -0.77 -6.60
N ALA A 50 29.62 -0.22 -7.82
CA ALA A 50 28.71 0.78 -8.37
C ALA A 50 27.28 0.23 -8.58
N LEU A 51 27.14 -1.03 -9.01
CA LEU A 51 25.84 -1.68 -9.16
C LEU A 51 25.17 -1.95 -7.82
N GLU A 52 25.92 -2.44 -6.82
CA GLU A 52 25.44 -2.65 -5.47
C GLU A 52 24.98 -1.34 -4.83
N GLU A 53 25.78 -0.28 -4.94
CA GLU A 53 25.45 1.04 -4.41
C GLU A 53 24.18 1.61 -5.06
N PHE A 54 24.09 1.56 -6.39
CA PHE A 54 22.91 2.01 -7.11
C PHE A 54 21.65 1.24 -6.68
N PHE A 55 21.77 -0.08 -6.54
CA PHE A 55 20.66 -0.95 -6.15
C PHE A 55 20.19 -0.69 -4.73
N GLN A 56 21.13 -0.63 -3.78
CA GLN A 56 20.89 -0.31 -2.37
C GLN A 56 20.18 1.03 -2.21
N ASN A 57 20.67 2.07 -2.89
CA ASN A 57 20.15 3.43 -2.74
C ASN A 57 18.82 3.67 -3.43
N SER A 58 18.55 2.98 -4.55
CA SER A 58 17.40 3.31 -5.41
C SER A 58 16.27 2.29 -5.34
N TYR A 59 16.55 1.01 -5.07
CA TYR A 59 15.57 -0.06 -5.25
C TYR A 59 15.20 -0.80 -3.98
N VAL A 60 16.15 -1.05 -3.08
CA VAL A 60 15.89 -1.85 -1.87
C VAL A 60 14.72 -1.25 -1.08
N ASP A 61 14.83 0.02 -0.70
CA ASP A 61 13.76 0.69 0.03
C ASP A 61 12.46 0.81 -0.77
N LEU A 62 12.56 1.07 -2.08
CA LEU A 62 11.39 1.21 -2.94
C LEU A 62 10.56 -0.08 -2.97
N VAL A 63 11.20 -1.24 -3.05
CA VAL A 63 10.51 -2.52 -3.27
C VAL A 63 10.22 -3.28 -1.98
N SER A 64 10.98 -3.08 -0.90
CA SER A 64 10.80 -3.85 0.34
C SER A 64 10.45 -3.02 1.58
N SER A 65 10.57 -1.68 1.56
CA SER A 65 10.25 -0.89 2.75
C SER A 65 8.75 -0.89 3.03
N GLU A 66 8.38 -1.30 4.24
CA GLU A 66 7.00 -1.23 4.73
C GLU A 66 6.56 0.18 5.14
N ASP A 67 7.51 1.12 5.27
CA ASP A 67 7.25 2.47 5.77
C ASP A 67 7.18 3.53 4.65
N LYS A 68 7.96 3.34 3.58
CA LYS A 68 8.08 4.32 2.48
C LYS A 68 8.09 3.71 1.07
N GLY A 69 8.18 2.39 0.96
CA GLY A 69 8.21 1.68 -0.31
C GLY A 69 6.83 1.42 -0.89
N ILE A 70 6.79 0.67 -1.99
CA ILE A 70 5.54 0.22 -2.64
C ILE A 70 4.61 -0.49 -1.64
N PRO A 71 5.08 -1.39 -0.75
CA PRO A 71 4.19 -1.98 0.28
C PRO A 71 3.52 -0.91 1.14
N ALA A 72 4.26 0.12 1.57
CA ALA A 72 3.71 1.24 2.35
C ALA A 72 2.64 2.01 1.56
N MET A 73 2.90 2.27 0.28
CA MET A 73 1.96 2.97 -0.61
C MET A 73 0.67 2.17 -0.81
N VAL A 74 0.77 0.86 -1.02
CA VAL A 74 -0.38 -0.05 -1.15
C VAL A 74 -1.22 -0.05 0.13
N LYS A 75 -0.57 -0.15 1.29
CA LYS A 75 -1.25 -0.03 2.58
C LYS A 75 -1.95 1.33 2.72
N GLY A 76 -1.24 2.42 2.40
CA GLY A 76 -1.78 3.78 2.46
C GLY A 76 -3.01 3.98 1.56
N PHE A 77 -3.03 3.35 0.39
CA PHE A 77 -4.20 3.36 -0.49
C PHE A 77 -5.39 2.62 0.13
N GLY A 78 -5.15 1.44 0.74
CA GLY A 78 -6.19 0.73 1.50
C GLY A 78 -6.75 1.56 2.66
N ASP A 79 -5.87 2.24 3.43
CA ASP A 79 -6.27 3.12 4.53
C ASP A 79 -7.07 4.35 4.03
N LEU A 80 -6.73 4.92 2.86
CA LEU A 80 -7.48 6.01 2.22
C LEU A 80 -8.90 5.57 1.85
N ILE A 81 -9.05 4.39 1.25
CA ILE A 81 -10.37 3.86 0.88
C ILE A 81 -11.24 3.65 2.12
N ASP A 82 -10.67 3.08 3.19
CA ASP A 82 -11.42 2.84 4.43
C ASP A 82 -11.78 4.15 5.17
N SER A 83 -10.88 5.13 5.14
CA SER A 83 -11.13 6.47 5.67
C SER A 83 -12.26 7.15 4.90
N ASN A 84 -12.23 7.13 3.56
CA ASN A 84 -13.29 7.68 2.72
C ASN A 84 -14.64 7.03 3.04
N ARG A 85 -14.70 5.69 3.10
CA ARG A 85 -15.90 4.94 3.50
C ARG A 85 -16.46 5.43 4.84
N THR A 86 -15.60 5.64 5.84
CA THR A 86 -15.99 6.10 7.18
C THR A 86 -16.51 7.54 7.16
N GLN A 87 -15.91 8.43 6.37
CA GLN A 87 -16.39 9.80 6.19
C GLN A 87 -17.79 9.84 5.59
N PHE A 88 -18.07 9.03 4.57
CA PHE A 88 -19.42 8.94 4.00
C PHE A 88 -20.47 8.47 5.02
N ALA A 89 -20.15 7.44 5.82
CA ALA A 89 -21.05 6.98 6.88
C ALA A 89 -21.29 8.05 7.97
N SER A 90 -20.28 8.86 8.28
CA SER A 90 -20.40 9.96 9.24
C SER A 90 -21.27 11.10 8.70
N VAL A 91 -21.12 11.47 7.43
CA VAL A 91 -21.96 12.49 6.78
C VAL A 91 -23.42 12.05 6.74
N ASP A 92 -23.70 10.80 6.34
CA ASP A 92 -25.04 10.23 6.36
C ASP A 92 -25.68 10.31 7.76
N HIS A 93 -24.92 9.93 8.79
CA HIS A 93 -25.37 10.04 10.18
C HIS A 93 -25.70 11.48 10.58
N SER A 94 -24.85 12.45 10.24
CA SER A 94 -25.06 13.87 10.56
C SER A 94 -26.30 14.45 9.88
N ILE A 95 -26.56 14.07 8.62
CA ILE A 95 -27.77 14.44 7.89
C ILE A 95 -29.00 13.86 8.59
N ALA A 96 -28.96 12.57 8.97
CA ALA A 96 -30.06 11.92 9.68
C ALA A 96 -30.35 12.57 11.04
N GLU A 97 -29.34 12.95 11.81
CA GLU A 97 -29.50 13.69 13.05
C GLU A 97 -30.11 15.08 12.84
N SER A 98 -29.66 15.80 11.81
CA SER A 98 -30.16 17.14 11.49
C SER A 98 -31.64 17.13 11.14
N ILE A 99 -32.09 16.10 10.41
CA ILE A 99 -33.52 15.88 10.10
C ILE A 99 -34.32 15.54 11.36
N LYS A 100 -33.76 14.76 12.29
CA LYS A 100 -34.44 14.44 13.56
C LYS A 100 -34.59 15.67 14.45
N LYS A 101 -33.60 16.57 14.46
CA LYS A 101 -33.59 17.81 15.25
C LYS A 101 -34.45 18.92 14.67
N SER A 102 -34.82 18.84 13.38
CA SER A 102 -35.69 19.83 12.72
C SER A 102 -37.19 19.55 12.89
N LYS A 103 -37.55 18.46 13.59
CA LYS A 103 -38.91 18.17 14.06
C LYS A 103 -39.07 18.58 15.52
#